data_AF-A0AAV4SCS2-F1
#
_entry.id   AF-A0AAV4SCS2-F1
#
_cell.length_a   1.000
_cell.length_b   1.000
_cell.length_c   1.000
_cell.angle_alpha   90.00
_cell.angle_beta   90.00
_cell.angle_gamma   90.00
#
_symmetry.space_group_name_H-M   'P 1'
#
loop_
_entity.id
_entity.type
_entity.pdbx_description
1 polymer ?
#
loop_
_entity_poly.entity_id
_entity_poly.type
_entity_poly.pdbx_seq_one_letter_code
_entity_poly.pdbx_strand_id
1 'polypeptide(L)'
;MILVKDVEGETLEKIAAVHFGNAVTQWMSDAGVLKAMFLINYFCSCFFTNALMNLFTGLSCYFFHNFREAISGCTESLCQGTENIEKTYQIYMHVLMLADAVENEFGHLFFLVTADGCLQAFTGISYFMGLETGWTTPPHSHVFILYSITYIFNWTFFIVIAGEVHEQDAVFKKCIALNLLKCPENFKKRQLNLLNSLKLKIAISAWGYFDFNRSLLMVAIGAVLTYSILVTQL
;
A
#
# COMPACT_ATOMS: atom_id res chain seq x y z
N MET A 1 -56.86 -31.37 -60.94
CA MET A 1 -55.80 -32.39 -61.02
C MET A 1 -54.46 -31.68 -61.19
N ILE A 2 -53.89 -31.22 -60.08
CA ILE A 2 -52.48 -30.86 -59.93
C ILE A 2 -52.06 -31.55 -58.64
N LEU A 3 -51.01 -32.35 -58.77
CA LEU A 3 -50.52 -33.30 -57.78
C LEU A 3 -50.09 -32.60 -56.48
N VAL A 4 -50.56 -33.19 -55.38
CA VAL A 4 -49.94 -33.13 -54.07
C VAL A 4 -48.46 -33.49 -54.25
N LYS A 5 -47.57 -32.56 -53.94
CA LYS A 5 -46.16 -32.84 -53.70
C LYS A 5 -45.83 -32.39 -52.28
N ASP A 6 -45.40 -33.38 -51.52
CA ASP A 6 -44.89 -33.35 -50.16
C ASP A 6 -44.17 -32.04 -49.80
N VAL A 7 -44.73 -31.32 -48.85
CA VAL A 7 -43.94 -30.53 -47.91
C VAL A 7 -44.12 -31.23 -46.57
N GLU A 8 -43.19 -32.13 -46.29
CA GLU A 8 -43.06 -32.82 -45.01
C GLU A 8 -43.13 -31.82 -43.87
N GLY A 9 -43.92 -32.17 -42.84
CA GLY A 9 -44.12 -31.37 -41.66
C GLY A 9 -42.81 -31.10 -40.90
N GLU A 10 -42.29 -29.89 -41.05
CA GLU A 10 -41.62 -29.24 -39.93
C GLU A 10 -42.69 -28.63 -39.04
N THR A 11 -42.98 -29.33 -37.94
CA THR A 11 -43.83 -28.83 -36.87
C THR A 11 -43.34 -27.44 -36.41
N LEU A 12 -44.27 -26.53 -36.10
CA LEU A 12 -43.96 -25.21 -35.51
C LEU A 12 -42.98 -25.31 -34.31
N GLU A 13 -42.98 -26.44 -33.60
CA GLU A 13 -41.99 -26.80 -32.58
C GLU A 13 -40.54 -26.87 -33.07
N LYS A 14 -40.26 -27.37 -34.28
CA LYS A 14 -38.91 -27.43 -34.84
C LYS A 14 -38.38 -26.04 -35.18
N ILE A 15 -39.22 -25.18 -35.76
CA ILE A 15 -38.86 -23.79 -36.08
C ILE A 15 -38.64 -22.97 -34.79
N ALA A 16 -39.49 -23.18 -33.77
CA ALA A 16 -39.32 -22.55 -32.45
C ALA A 16 -38.06 -23.06 -31.72
N ALA A 17 -37.75 -24.36 -31.79
CA ALA A 17 -36.55 -24.94 -31.19
C ALA A 17 -35.25 -24.46 -31.85
N VAL A 18 -35.24 -24.26 -33.17
CA VAL A 18 -34.08 -23.72 -33.90
C VAL A 18 -33.87 -22.24 -33.59
N HIS A 19 -34.94 -21.43 -33.54
CA HIS A 19 -34.81 -20.01 -33.15
C HIS A 19 -34.45 -19.81 -31.67
N PHE A 20 -35.00 -20.64 -30.77
CA PHE A 20 -34.64 -20.61 -29.35
C PHE A 20 -33.21 -21.13 -29.13
N GLY A 21 -32.79 -22.18 -29.84
CA GLY A 21 -31.41 -22.69 -29.82
C GLY A 21 -30.40 -21.67 -30.34
N ASN A 22 -30.73 -20.95 -31.41
CA ASN A 22 -29.89 -19.86 -31.94
C ASN A 22 -29.88 -18.63 -31.01
N ALA A 23 -31.01 -18.26 -30.41
CA ALA A 23 -31.06 -17.20 -29.42
C ALA A 23 -30.27 -17.55 -28.15
N VAL A 24 -30.35 -18.79 -27.66
CA VAL A 24 -29.60 -19.27 -26.48
C VAL A 24 -28.10 -19.39 -26.78
N THR A 25 -27.70 -19.85 -27.98
CA THR A 25 -26.28 -19.89 -28.37
C THR A 25 -25.69 -18.50 -28.61
N GLN A 26 -26.48 -17.56 -29.14
CA GLN A 26 -26.08 -16.15 -29.27
C GLN A 26 -26.04 -15.44 -27.91
N TRP A 27 -26.97 -15.74 -27.00
CA TRP A 27 -26.94 -15.25 -25.61
C TRP A 27 -25.78 -15.87 -24.81
N MET A 28 -25.43 -17.14 -25.08
CA MET A 28 -24.24 -17.80 -24.51
C MET A 28 -22.93 -17.25 -25.10
N SER A 29 -22.90 -16.85 -26.38
CA SER A 29 -21.74 -16.16 -26.97
C SER A 29 -21.59 -14.75 -26.41
N ASP A 30 -22.69 -14.01 -26.23
CA ASP A 30 -22.68 -12.67 -25.65
C ASP A 30 -22.32 -12.69 -24.16
N ALA A 31 -22.75 -13.70 -23.41
CA ALA A 31 -22.31 -13.93 -22.03
C ALA A 31 -20.81 -14.28 -21.94
N GLY A 32 -20.27 -14.99 -22.95
CA GLY A 32 -18.84 -15.25 -23.08
C GLY A 32 -18.03 -13.98 -23.36
N VAL A 33 -18.53 -13.11 -24.25
CA VAL A 33 -17.94 -11.81 -24.55
C VAL A 33 -18.00 -10.88 -23.33
N LEU A 34 -19.12 -10.84 -22.60
CA LEU A 34 -19.23 -10.04 -21.37
C LEU A 34 -18.28 -10.54 -20.28
N LYS A 35 -18.15 -11.86 -20.10
CA LYS A 35 -17.17 -12.46 -19.17
C LYS A 35 -15.74 -12.15 -19.59
N ALA A 36 -15.42 -12.24 -20.89
CA ALA A 36 -14.11 -11.91 -21.42
C ALA A 36 -13.79 -10.41 -21.27
N MET A 37 -14.75 -9.52 -21.54
CA MET A 37 -14.60 -8.08 -21.30
C MET A 37 -14.44 -7.77 -19.82
N PHE A 38 -15.19 -8.44 -18.93
CA PHE A 38 -15.02 -8.30 -17.49
C PHE A 38 -13.64 -8.80 -17.04
N LEU A 39 -13.18 -9.95 -17.54
CA LEU A 39 -11.84 -10.47 -17.27
C LEU A 39 -10.75 -9.54 -17.80
N ILE A 40 -10.85 -9.05 -19.03
CA ILE A 40 -9.89 -8.10 -19.60
C ILE A 40 -9.87 -6.80 -18.79
N ASN A 41 -11.03 -6.26 -18.44
CA ASN A 41 -11.13 -5.03 -17.67
C ASN A 41 -10.60 -5.23 -16.23
N TYR A 42 -10.85 -6.39 -15.63
CA TYR A 42 -10.28 -6.80 -14.35
C TYR A 42 -8.75 -6.94 -14.44
N PHE A 43 -8.24 -7.64 -15.45
CA PHE A 43 -6.79 -7.79 -15.68
C PHE A 43 -6.11 -6.44 -15.94
N CYS A 44 -6.68 -5.59 -16.78
CA CYS A 44 -6.18 -4.23 -17.04
C CYS A 44 -6.23 -3.38 -15.78
N SER A 45 -7.31 -3.45 -14.99
CA SER A 45 -7.42 -2.75 -13.71
C SER A 45 -6.36 -3.25 -12.72
N CYS A 46 -6.18 -4.56 -12.56
CA CYS A 46 -5.16 -5.12 -11.67
C CYS A 46 -3.74 -4.70 -12.09
N PHE A 47 -3.42 -4.73 -13.38
CA PHE A 47 -2.10 -4.30 -13.86
C PHE A 47 -1.87 -2.80 -13.68
N PHE A 48 -2.85 -1.97 -14.02
CA PHE A 48 -2.73 -0.53 -13.92
C PHE A 48 -2.70 -0.07 -12.46
N THR A 49 -3.55 -0.63 -11.61
CA THR A 49 -3.52 -0.39 -10.17
C THR A 49 -2.18 -0.82 -9.56
N ASN A 50 -1.65 -1.99 -9.92
CA ASN A 50 -0.34 -2.42 -9.44
C ASN A 50 0.80 -1.49 -9.90
N ALA A 51 0.80 -1.06 -11.17
CA ALA A 51 1.78 -0.11 -11.67
C ALA A 51 1.72 1.23 -10.93
N LEU A 52 0.51 1.76 -10.68
CA LEU A 52 0.31 2.99 -9.91
C LEU A 52 0.75 2.83 -8.46
N MET A 53 0.44 1.70 -7.82
CA MET A 53 0.83 1.42 -6.43
C MET A 53 2.35 1.32 -6.28
N ASN A 54 3.03 0.67 -7.23
CA ASN A 54 4.49 0.61 -7.25
C ASN A 54 5.11 1.98 -7.50
N LEU A 55 4.54 2.79 -8.40
CA LEU A 55 4.98 4.16 -8.62
C LEU A 55 4.81 5.00 -7.37
N PHE A 56 3.63 4.95 -6.75
CA PHE A 56 3.33 5.67 -5.51
C PHE A 56 4.26 5.25 -4.38
N THR A 57 4.48 3.95 -4.20
CA THR A 57 5.38 3.40 -3.19
C THR A 57 6.80 3.87 -3.44
N GLY A 58 7.29 3.78 -4.68
CA GLY A 58 8.62 4.25 -5.06
C GLY A 58 8.82 5.74 -4.81
N LEU A 59 7.86 6.58 -5.20
CA LEU A 59 7.88 8.02 -4.95
C LEU A 59 7.86 8.34 -3.44
N SER A 60 7.02 7.63 -2.69
CA SER A 60 6.92 7.81 -1.24
C SER A 60 8.21 7.41 -0.53
N CYS A 61 8.80 6.27 -0.90
CA CYS A 61 10.09 5.82 -0.38
C CYS A 61 11.20 6.82 -0.68
N TYR A 62 11.28 7.33 -1.92
CA TYR A 62 12.24 8.37 -2.29
C TYR A 62 12.05 9.64 -1.45
N PHE A 63 10.81 10.05 -1.25
CA PHE A 63 10.48 11.23 -0.48
C PHE A 63 10.82 11.07 1.02
N PHE A 64 10.47 9.94 1.64
CA PHE A 64 10.84 9.65 3.03
C PHE A 64 12.35 9.49 3.22
N HIS A 65 13.05 8.95 2.23
CA HIS A 65 14.51 8.91 2.23
C HIS A 65 15.10 10.31 2.29
N ASN A 66 14.63 11.24 1.46
CA ASN A 66 15.08 12.63 1.48
C ASN A 66 14.76 13.33 2.81
N PHE A 67 13.59 13.03 3.41
CA PHE A 67 13.27 13.53 4.74
C PHE A 67 14.25 13.03 5.80
N ARG A 68 14.52 11.73 5.80
CA ARG A 68 15.49 11.11 6.70
C ARG A 68 16.86 11.76 6.54
N GLU A 69 17.35 11.93 5.33
CA GLU A 69 18.65 12.58 5.07
C GLU A 69 18.67 14.03 5.55
N ALA A 70 17.60 14.79 5.31
CA ALA A 70 17.50 16.18 5.79
C ALA A 70 17.57 16.27 7.33
N ILE A 71 16.86 15.39 8.04
CA ILE A 71 16.89 15.33 9.50
C ILE A 71 18.26 14.83 9.99
N SER A 72 18.83 13.82 9.35
CA SER A 72 20.16 13.28 9.69
C SER A 72 21.24 14.35 9.56
N GLY A 73 21.27 15.08 8.44
CA GLY A 73 22.23 16.17 8.23
C GLY A 73 22.09 17.29 9.26
N CYS A 74 20.86 17.66 9.62
CA CYS A 74 20.61 18.60 10.70
C CYS A 74 21.07 18.05 12.06
N THR A 75 20.89 16.75 12.31
CA THR A 75 21.28 16.10 13.57
C THR A 75 22.80 16.08 13.71
N GLU A 76 23.51 15.70 12.64
CA GLU A 76 24.97 15.64 12.64
C GLU A 76 25.60 17.02 12.86
N SER A 77 25.11 18.06 12.17
CA SER A 77 25.62 19.43 12.35
C SER A 77 25.41 19.94 13.78
N LEU A 78 24.26 19.59 14.37
CA LEU A 78 23.94 19.96 15.74
C LEU A 78 24.81 19.20 16.76
N CYS A 79 25.02 17.89 16.56
CA CYS A 79 25.78 17.06 17.49
C CYS A 79 27.29 17.35 17.44
N GLN A 80 27.81 17.77 16.30
CA GLN A 80 29.20 18.22 16.13
C GLN A 80 29.42 19.66 16.62
N GLY A 81 28.36 20.42 16.91
CA GLY A 81 28.46 21.82 17.35
C GLY A 81 28.99 22.76 16.27
N THR A 82 28.89 22.37 14.99
CA THR A 82 29.47 23.10 13.86
C THR A 82 28.57 24.21 13.34
N GLU A 83 27.27 24.16 13.63
CA GLU A 83 26.27 25.09 13.10
C GLU A 83 25.46 25.78 14.20
N ASN A 84 24.91 26.96 13.88
CA ASN A 84 24.05 27.71 14.80
C ASN A 84 22.74 26.93 15.04
N ILE A 85 22.49 26.57 16.31
CA ILE A 85 21.28 25.86 16.78
C ILE A 85 19.99 26.49 16.22
N GLU A 86 19.92 27.82 16.14
CA GLU A 86 18.73 28.52 15.65
C GLU A 86 18.47 28.27 14.16
N LYS A 87 19.53 28.21 13.35
CA LYS A 87 19.43 27.95 11.91
C LYS A 87 19.05 26.50 11.64
N THR A 88 19.71 25.55 12.30
CA THR A 88 19.40 24.11 12.17
C THR A 88 17.97 23.81 12.61
N TYR A 89 17.50 24.48 13.68
CA TYR A 89 16.12 24.35 14.12
C TYR A 89 15.09 24.91 13.12
N GLN A 90 15.37 26.04 12.47
CA GLN A 90 14.47 26.58 11.44
C GLN A 90 14.27 25.59 10.29
N ILE A 91 15.36 24.94 9.85
CA ILE A 91 15.31 23.91 8.80
C ILE A 91 14.45 22.73 9.27
N TYR A 92 14.66 22.26 10.50
CA TYR A 92 13.85 21.20 11.08
C TYR A 92 12.36 21.55 11.18
N MET A 93 12.01 22.79 11.55
CA MET A 93 10.61 23.23 11.57
C MET A 93 9.97 23.24 10.18
N HIS A 94 10.72 23.58 9.13
CA HIS A 94 10.23 23.44 7.76
C HIS A 94 9.98 21.98 7.38
N VAL A 95 10.88 21.08 7.77
CA VAL A 95 10.70 19.63 7.59
C VAL A 95 9.44 19.13 8.31
N LEU A 96 9.23 19.57 9.56
CA LEU A 96 8.05 19.20 10.34
C LEU A 96 6.75 19.69 9.70
N MET A 97 6.69 20.93 9.24
CA MET A 97 5.51 21.47 8.53
C MET A 97 5.24 20.73 7.22
N LEU A 98 6.29 20.34 6.50
CA LEU A 98 6.14 19.57 5.27
C LEU A 98 5.61 18.15 5.56
N ALA A 99 6.09 17.51 6.63
CA ALA A 99 5.60 16.20 7.04
C ALA A 99 4.11 16.25 7.44
N ASP A 100 3.69 17.28 8.17
CA ASP A 100 2.28 17.49 8.53
C ASP A 100 1.41 17.73 7.29
N ALA A 101 1.88 18.52 6.32
CA ALA A 101 1.18 18.70 5.04
C ALA A 101 1.04 17.38 4.27
N VAL A 102 2.09 16.57 4.24
CA VAL A 102 2.09 15.25 3.58
C VAL A 102 1.11 14.31 4.25
N GLU A 103 1.08 14.27 5.59
CA GLU A 103 0.13 13.45 6.34
C GLU A 103 -1.31 13.86 6.06
N ASN A 104 -1.59 15.17 6.02
CA ASN A 104 -2.94 15.67 5.75
C ASN A 104 -3.41 15.33 4.33
N GLU A 105 -2.54 15.39 3.32
CA GLU A 105 -2.89 15.14 1.92
C GLU A 105 -2.85 13.64 1.55
N PHE A 106 -1.87 12.90 2.07
CA PHE A 106 -1.58 11.52 1.66
C PHE A 106 -1.83 10.48 2.75
N GLY A 107 -2.15 10.85 3.98
CA GLY A 107 -2.36 9.91 5.09
C GLY A 107 -3.40 8.84 4.78
N HIS A 108 -4.51 9.21 4.12
CA HIS A 108 -5.53 8.26 3.66
C HIS A 108 -4.99 7.29 2.59
N LEU A 109 -4.17 7.78 1.66
CA LEU A 109 -3.53 6.93 0.64
C LEU A 109 -2.53 5.97 1.29
N PHE A 110 -1.75 6.42 2.28
CA PHE A 110 -0.86 5.56 3.06
C PHE A 110 -1.63 4.46 3.81
N PHE A 111 -2.80 4.79 4.36
CA PHE A 111 -3.71 3.81 4.96
C PHE A 111 -4.16 2.76 3.94
N LEU A 112 -4.67 3.19 2.78
CA LEU A 112 -5.13 2.26 1.73
C LEU A 112 -4.00 1.35 1.23
N VAL A 113 -2.81 1.90 1.02
CA VAL A 113 -1.63 1.13 0.60
C VAL A 113 -1.22 0.11 1.66
N THR A 114 -1.31 0.48 2.93
CA THR A 114 -1.00 -0.43 4.02
C THR A 114 -2.04 -1.54 4.16
N ALA A 115 -3.32 -1.20 4.06
CA ALA A 115 -4.41 -2.18 4.10
C ALA A 115 -4.34 -3.17 2.93
N ASP A 116 -4.08 -2.67 1.72
CA ASP A 116 -3.86 -3.51 0.53
C ASP A 116 -2.64 -4.42 0.71
N GLY A 117 -1.49 -3.89 1.16
CA GLY A 117 -0.29 -4.68 1.44
C GLY A 117 -0.54 -5.82 2.43
N CYS A 118 -1.28 -5.56 3.52
CA CYS A 118 -1.68 -6.59 4.47
C CYS A 118 -2.59 -7.65 3.82
N LEU A 119 -3.61 -7.25 3.06
CA LEU A 119 -4.50 -8.18 2.37
C LEU A 119 -3.74 -9.05 1.37
N GLN A 120 -2.83 -8.49 0.59
CA GLN A 120 -2.01 -9.22 -0.38
C GLN A 120 -1.07 -10.24 0.30
N ALA A 121 -0.61 -9.95 1.52
CA ALA A 121 0.18 -10.90 2.29
C ALA A 121 -0.66 -12.12 2.71
N PHE A 122 -1.88 -11.90 3.20
CA PHE A 122 -2.80 -12.99 3.58
C PHE A 122 -3.25 -13.83 2.38
N THR A 123 -3.58 -13.20 1.25
CA THR A 123 -3.99 -13.90 0.02
C THR A 123 -2.83 -14.69 -0.58
N GLY A 124 -1.63 -14.11 -0.65
CA GLY A 124 -0.43 -14.78 -1.14
C GLY A 124 -0.10 -16.06 -0.36
N ILE A 125 -0.27 -16.02 0.96
CA ILE A 125 -0.07 -17.21 1.79
C ILE A 125 -1.18 -18.25 1.58
N SER A 126 -2.43 -17.81 1.43
CA SER A 126 -3.54 -18.72 1.14
C SER A 126 -3.32 -19.48 -0.16
N TYR A 127 -2.76 -18.82 -1.18
CA TYR A 127 -2.30 -19.45 -2.42
C TYR A 127 -1.12 -20.41 -2.20
N PHE A 128 -0.11 -19.99 -1.44
CA PHE A 128 1.06 -20.83 -1.15
C PHE A 128 0.68 -22.13 -0.42
N MET A 129 -0.31 -22.05 0.48
CA MET A 129 -0.84 -23.19 1.23
C MET A 129 -1.80 -24.07 0.41
N GLY A 130 -2.11 -23.72 -0.83
CA GLY A 130 -2.99 -24.51 -1.70
C GLY A 130 -4.45 -24.55 -1.25
N LEU A 131 -4.90 -23.58 -0.45
CA LEU A 131 -6.25 -23.57 0.12
C LEU A 131 -7.32 -23.15 -0.89
N GLU A 132 -6.96 -22.38 -1.92
CA GLU A 132 -7.85 -22.04 -3.04
C GLU A 132 -7.81 -23.13 -4.13
N THR A 133 -8.66 -24.16 -3.97
CA THR A 133 -8.73 -25.30 -4.90
C THR A 133 -9.73 -25.14 -6.05
N GLY A 134 -10.40 -23.98 -6.18
CA GLY A 134 -11.58 -23.87 -7.04
C GLY A 134 -11.43 -23.13 -8.39
N TRP A 135 -10.55 -22.13 -8.49
CA TRP A 135 -10.65 -21.16 -9.60
C TRP A 135 -9.33 -20.81 -10.32
N THR A 136 -8.16 -21.17 -9.78
CA THR A 136 -6.87 -20.88 -10.41
C THR A 136 -6.21 -22.15 -10.93
N THR A 137 -6.13 -22.26 -12.26
CA THR A 137 -5.39 -23.32 -12.94
C THR A 137 -3.88 -23.24 -12.63
N PRO A 138 -3.16 -24.39 -12.64
CA PRO A 138 -1.76 -24.50 -12.21
C PRO A 138 -0.72 -23.56 -12.84
N PRO A 139 -0.83 -23.05 -14.09
CA PRO A 139 0.23 -22.18 -14.63
C PRO A 139 0.23 -20.75 -14.06
N HIS A 140 -0.80 -20.36 -13.30
CA HIS A 140 -0.91 -18.99 -12.76
C HIS A 140 -0.48 -18.85 -11.30
N SER A 141 -0.32 -19.95 -10.55
CA SER A 141 0.05 -19.90 -9.12
C SER A 141 1.41 -19.24 -8.87
N HIS A 142 2.41 -19.50 -9.71
CA HIS A 142 3.74 -18.89 -9.60
C HIS A 142 3.72 -17.36 -9.81
N VAL A 143 2.86 -16.90 -10.72
CA VAL A 143 2.71 -15.47 -11.02
C VAL A 143 2.07 -14.75 -9.84
N PHE A 144 1.02 -15.33 -9.24
CA PHE A 144 0.39 -14.80 -8.03
C PHE A 144 1.35 -14.78 -6.84
N ILE A 145 2.13 -15.84 -6.62
CA ILE A 145 3.16 -15.89 -5.56
C ILE A 145 4.20 -14.78 -5.77
N LEU A 146 4.71 -14.61 -6.99
CA LEU A 146 5.67 -13.54 -7.31
C LEU A 146 5.06 -12.15 -7.05
N TYR A 147 3.81 -11.92 -7.46
CA TYR A 147 3.12 -10.67 -7.18
C TYR A 147 3.01 -10.41 -5.67
N SER A 148 2.52 -11.38 -4.89
CA SER A 148 2.42 -11.24 -3.44
C SER A 148 3.77 -10.96 -2.77
N ILE A 149 4.84 -11.64 -3.21
CA ILE A 149 6.20 -11.38 -2.73
C ILE A 149 6.64 -9.94 -3.02
N THR A 150 6.46 -9.47 -4.26
CA THR A 150 6.80 -8.09 -4.64
C THR A 150 6.04 -7.06 -3.79
N TYR A 151 4.74 -7.29 -3.57
CA TYR A 151 3.92 -6.42 -2.73
C TYR A 151 4.40 -6.41 -1.28
N ILE A 152 4.67 -7.57 -0.69
CA ILE A 152 5.21 -7.68 0.68
C ILE A 152 6.52 -6.90 0.80
N PHE A 153 7.43 -7.04 -0.17
CA PHE A 153 8.69 -6.30 -0.15
C PHE A 153 8.46 -4.80 -0.25
N ASN A 154 7.68 -4.33 -1.23
CA ASN A 154 7.39 -2.90 -1.42
C ASN A 154 6.75 -2.28 -0.18
N TRP A 155 5.78 -2.97 0.40
CA TRP A 155 5.11 -2.58 1.64
C TRP A 155 6.07 -2.56 2.83
N THR A 156 6.94 -3.58 2.96
CA THR A 156 7.96 -3.62 4.01
C THR A 156 8.95 -2.46 3.88
N PHE A 157 9.46 -2.20 2.68
CA PHE A 157 10.37 -1.08 2.40
C PHE A 157 9.72 0.26 2.76
N PHE A 158 8.46 0.46 2.37
CA PHE A 158 7.69 1.65 2.70
C PHE A 158 7.61 1.87 4.22
N ILE A 159 7.21 0.85 4.98
CA ILE A 159 7.10 0.95 6.45
C ILE A 159 8.46 1.20 7.09
N VAL A 160 9.51 0.52 6.63
CA VAL A 160 10.86 0.66 7.20
C VAL A 160 11.38 2.08 6.97
N ILE A 161 11.33 2.60 5.75
CA ILE A 161 11.85 3.94 5.43
C ILE A 161 11.04 5.01 6.16
N ALA A 162 9.70 4.91 6.17
CA ALA A 162 8.86 5.82 6.95
C ALA A 162 9.19 5.75 8.46
N GLY A 163 9.44 4.55 8.99
CA GLY A 163 9.87 4.33 10.36
C GLY A 163 11.23 4.95 10.69
N GLU A 164 12.18 4.93 9.76
CA GLU A 164 13.48 5.57 9.95
C GLU A 164 13.38 7.09 10.12
N VAL A 165 12.39 7.73 9.50
CA VAL A 165 12.14 9.17 9.71
C VAL A 165 11.77 9.46 11.17
N HIS A 166 10.91 8.61 11.78
CA HIS A 166 10.55 8.72 13.21
C HIS A 166 11.74 8.45 14.13
N GLU A 167 12.62 7.51 13.76
CA GLU A 167 13.85 7.24 14.52
C GLU A 167 14.78 8.47 14.47
N GLN A 168 14.98 9.07 13.30
CA GLN A 168 15.80 10.27 13.15
C GLN A 168 15.21 11.48 13.88
N ASP A 169 13.88 11.65 13.85
CA ASP A 169 13.18 12.68 14.64
C ASP A 169 13.51 12.57 16.14
N ALA A 170 13.44 11.36 16.68
CA ALA A 170 13.75 11.11 18.08
C ALA A 170 15.23 11.39 18.41
N VAL A 171 16.16 11.10 17.51
CA VAL A 171 17.60 11.38 17.69
C VAL A 171 17.86 12.88 17.63
N PHE A 172 17.30 13.59 16.64
CA PHE A 172 17.41 15.05 16.53
C PHE A 172 16.95 15.76 17.82
N LYS A 173 15.78 15.38 18.32
CA LYS A 173 15.21 15.92 19.56
C LYS A 173 16.10 15.70 20.78
N LYS A 174 16.74 14.54 20.89
CA LYS A 174 17.72 14.27 21.95
C LYS A 174 18.95 15.18 21.81
N CYS A 175 19.47 15.34 20.59
CA CYS A 175 20.65 16.15 20.34
C CYS A 175 20.41 17.64 20.68
N ILE A 176 19.26 18.19 20.28
CA ILE A 176 18.92 19.58 20.60
C ILE A 176 18.63 19.80 22.08
N ALA A 177 17.97 18.85 22.76
CA ALA A 177 17.77 18.92 24.21
C ALA A 177 19.12 18.95 24.96
N LEU A 178 20.08 18.11 24.56
CA LEU A 178 21.43 18.08 25.15
C LEU A 178 22.18 19.40 24.90
N ASN A 179 22.11 19.96 23.70
CA ASN A 179 22.76 21.23 23.39
C ASN A 179 22.13 22.42 24.13
N LEU A 180 20.81 22.42 24.32
CA LEU A 180 20.12 23.43 25.12
C LEU A 180 20.50 23.35 26.61
N LEU A 181 20.66 22.15 27.17
CA LEU A 181 21.09 21.94 28.56
C LEU A 181 22.55 22.37 28.81
N LYS A 182 23.42 22.27 27.80
CA LYS A 182 24.84 22.69 27.89
C LYS A 182 25.02 24.21 27.94
N CYS A 183 24.02 25.01 27.55
CA CYS A 183 24.07 26.47 27.56
C CYS A 183 23.00 27.09 28.48
N PRO A 184 23.06 26.87 29.81
CA PRO A 184 22.02 27.27 30.75
C PRO A 184 21.90 28.78 30.94
N GLU A 185 22.95 29.56 30.67
CA GLU A 185 23.00 31.00 30.99
C GLU A 185 22.13 31.88 30.08
N ASN A 186 21.49 31.33 29.04
CA ASN A 186 20.70 32.09 28.06
C ASN A 186 19.32 31.47 27.79
N PHE A 187 18.65 30.95 28.84
CA PHE A 187 17.26 30.48 28.78
C PHE A 187 16.27 31.63 28.51
N LYS A 188 16.30 32.14 27.28
CA LYS A 188 15.38 33.14 26.74
C LYS A 188 14.06 32.48 26.36
N LYS A 189 13.00 33.29 26.27
CA LYS A 189 11.67 32.91 25.77
C LYS A 189 11.70 32.09 24.46
N ARG A 190 12.70 32.31 23.59
CA ARG A 190 12.95 31.50 22.37
C ARG A 190 13.36 30.05 22.66
N GLN A 191 14.19 29.79 23.67
CA GLN A 191 14.56 28.44 24.09
C GLN A 191 13.38 27.68 24.71
N LEU A 192 12.43 28.39 25.34
CA LEU A 192 11.17 27.81 25.80
C LEU A 192 10.27 27.38 24.62
N ASN A 193 10.21 28.17 23.56
CA ASN A 193 9.49 27.81 22.33
C ASN A 193 10.13 26.61 21.63
N LEU A 194 11.47 26.54 21.60
CA LEU A 194 12.24 25.37 21.16
C LEU A 194 11.91 24.12 21.99
N LEU A 195 11.76 24.27 23.30
CA LEU A 195 11.40 23.16 24.18
C LEU A 195 9.94 22.70 24.00
N ASN A 196 9.04 23.65 23.69
CA ASN A 196 7.65 23.34 23.43
C ASN A 196 7.46 22.65 22.06
N SER A 197 8.24 23.01 21.05
CA SER A 197 8.19 22.35 19.75
C SER A 197 8.85 20.97 19.73
N LEU A 198 9.75 20.66 20.67
CA LEU A 198 10.23 19.28 20.90
C LEU A 198 9.09 18.28 21.18
N LYS A 199 7.93 18.76 21.64
CA LYS A 199 6.73 17.95 21.84
C LYS A 199 6.01 17.62 20.53
N LEU A 200 6.22 18.40 19.47
CA LEU A 200 5.64 18.13 18.16
C LEU A 200 6.37 16.94 17.54
N LYS A 201 5.63 15.93 17.12
CA LYS A 201 6.17 14.73 16.49
C LYS A 201 5.99 14.84 14.99
N ILE A 202 6.98 14.39 14.22
CA ILE A 202 6.77 14.13 12.80
C ILE A 202 5.72 13.01 12.72
N ALA A 203 4.53 13.33 12.24
CA ALA A 203 3.44 12.38 12.06
C ALA A 203 3.52 11.86 10.62
N ILE A 204 4.19 10.73 10.41
CA ILE A 204 4.02 9.94 9.19
C ILE A 204 3.27 8.69 9.63
N SER A 205 1.97 8.71 9.39
CA SER A 205 1.04 7.71 9.89
C SER A 205 0.05 7.31 8.81
N ALA A 206 -0.64 6.20 9.03
CA ALA A 206 -1.76 5.82 8.18
C ALA A 206 -3.01 6.53 8.66
N TRP A 207 -3.14 7.82 8.34
CA TRP A 207 -4.34 8.61 8.64
C TRP A 207 -4.66 8.65 10.15
N GLY A 208 -3.63 8.70 10.99
CA GLY A 208 -3.74 8.71 12.46
C GLY A 208 -4.07 7.36 13.11
N TYR A 209 -4.26 6.28 12.35
CA TYR A 209 -4.58 4.96 12.92
C TYR A 209 -3.35 4.25 13.49
N PHE A 210 -2.23 4.31 12.78
CA PHE A 210 -0.97 3.73 13.23
C PHE A 210 0.22 4.49 12.65
N ASP A 211 1.23 4.70 13.48
CA ASP A 211 2.51 5.24 13.07
C ASP A 211 3.30 4.17 12.31
N PHE A 212 3.90 4.55 11.18
CA PHE A 212 4.84 3.65 10.51
C PHE A 212 6.10 3.49 11.34
N ASN A 213 6.31 2.28 11.85
CA ASN A 213 7.49 1.94 12.63
C ASN A 213 7.77 0.44 12.53
N ARG A 214 8.93 0.01 13.03
CA ARG A 214 9.31 -1.41 13.03
C ARG A 214 8.36 -2.28 13.84
N SER A 215 7.72 -1.73 14.89
CA SER A 215 6.74 -2.47 15.69
C SER A 215 5.50 -2.83 14.88
N LEU A 216 5.01 -1.93 14.03
CA LEU A 216 3.90 -2.20 13.10
C LEU A 216 4.25 -3.35 12.16
N LEU A 217 5.45 -3.34 11.58
CA LEU A 217 5.93 -4.43 10.72
C LEU A 217 5.94 -5.77 11.47
N MET A 218 6.47 -5.78 12.70
CA MET A 218 6.52 -7.01 13.51
C MET A 218 5.13 -7.50 13.90
N VAL A 219 4.19 -6.60 14.22
CA VAL A 219 2.80 -6.94 14.51
C VAL A 219 2.14 -7.57 13.29
N ALA A 220 2.33 -6.98 12.12
CA ALA A 220 1.74 -7.48 10.89
C ALA A 220 2.35 -8.83 10.45
N ILE A 221 3.67 -9.00 10.53
CA ILE A 221 4.32 -10.31 10.32
C ILE A 221 3.78 -11.34 11.31
N GLY A 222 3.65 -10.97 12.59
CA GLY A 222 3.06 -11.82 13.62
C GLY A 222 1.63 -12.23 13.27
N ALA A 223 0.78 -11.28 12.89
CA ALA A 223 -0.61 -11.55 12.48
C ALA A 223 -0.69 -12.49 11.27
N VAL A 224 0.16 -12.26 10.28
CA VAL A 224 0.29 -13.10 9.10
C VAL A 224 0.69 -14.53 9.47
N LEU A 225 1.73 -14.71 10.31
CA LEU A 225 2.16 -16.02 10.78
C LEU A 225 1.11 -16.73 11.63
N THR A 226 0.44 -16.00 12.53
CA THR A 226 -0.63 -16.56 13.36
C THR A 226 -1.80 -17.02 12.50
N TYR A 227 -2.25 -16.22 11.53
CA TYR A 227 -3.28 -16.63 10.58
C TYR A 227 -2.85 -17.86 9.79
N SER A 228 -1.62 -17.86 9.27
CA SER A 228 -1.04 -18.99 8.55
C SER A 228 -1.15 -20.29 9.36
N ILE A 229 -0.70 -20.26 10.62
CA ILE A 229 -0.74 -21.42 11.52
C ILE A 229 -2.19 -21.85 11.78
N LEU A 230 -3.08 -20.90 12.09
CA LEU A 230 -4.49 -21.19 12.36
C LEU A 230 -5.16 -21.89 11.19
N VAL A 231 -4.93 -21.40 9.96
CA VAL A 231 -5.55 -21.98 8.78
C VAL A 231 -4.97 -23.37 8.46
N THR A 232 -3.68 -23.61 8.70
CA THR A 232 -3.14 -24.98 8.56
C THR A 232 -3.67 -26.00 9.57
N GLN A 233 -4.29 -25.52 10.66
CA GLN A 233 -4.86 -26.36 11.72
C GLN A 233 -6.37 -26.61 11.55
N LEU A 234 -7.02 -25.90 10.63
CA LEU A 234 -8.44 -26.04 10.29
C LEU A 234 -8.63 -27.01 9.11
#